data_AF-A0A0M3AEM6-F1
#
_entry.id   AF-A0A0M3AEM6-F1
#
_cell.length_a   1.000
_cell.length_b   1.000
_cell.length_c   1.000
_cell.angle_alpha   90.00
_cell.angle_beta   90.00
_cell.angle_gamma   90.00
#
_symmetry.space_group_name_H-M   'P 1'
#
loop_
_entity.id
_entity.type
_entity.pdbx_description
1 polymer ?
#
loop_
_entity_poly.entity_id
_entity_poly.type
_entity_poly.pdbx_seq_one_letter_code
_entity_poly.pdbx_strand_id
1 'polypeptide(L)'
;MDSKTIRYNNTRILVEQVGGVSNFANKINKGQSQTSQFAGTAPIKGIGNKVAREIEEAFGKPHGWLDVSHEEEREVLSSNNFKDSFSNTHEEEYLSLIRTLNSLESNGKLTSDLIKALKIIVNQIN
;
A
#
# COMPACT_ATOMS: atom_id res chain seq x y z
N MET A 1 1.92 19.61 -9.92
CA MET A 1 3.17 18.81 -9.75
C MET A 1 3.69 18.42 -11.13
N ASP A 2 5.01 18.37 -11.33
CA ASP A 2 5.60 17.84 -12.57
C ASP A 2 5.44 16.31 -12.64
N SER A 3 5.32 15.73 -13.84
CA SER A 3 5.16 14.28 -14.02
C SER A 3 6.30 13.48 -13.37
N LYS A 4 7.52 14.03 -13.34
CA LYS A 4 8.67 13.41 -12.67
C LYS A 4 8.49 13.32 -11.15
N THR A 5 7.86 14.33 -10.55
CA THR A 5 7.59 14.37 -9.10
C THR A 5 6.55 13.33 -8.71
N ILE A 6 5.48 13.19 -9.50
CA ILE A 6 4.43 12.18 -9.27
C ILE A 6 5.03 10.77 -9.31
N ARG A 7 5.79 10.46 -10.37
CA ARG A 7 6.47 9.16 -10.52
C ARG A 7 7.41 8.86 -9.37
N TYR A 8 8.16 9.86 -8.90
CA TYR A 8 9.05 9.71 -7.76
C TYR A 8 8.29 9.37 -6.48
N ASN A 9 7.24 10.14 -6.16
CA ASN A 9 6.42 9.91 -4.97
C ASN A 9 5.80 8.50 -4.98
N ASN A 10 5.26 8.09 -6.12
CA ASN A 10 4.66 6.77 -6.26
C ASN A 10 5.71 5.64 -6.18
N THR A 11 6.90 5.87 -6.71
CA THR A 11 8.02 4.92 -6.57
C THR A 11 8.45 4.79 -5.11
N ARG A 12 8.42 5.87 -4.33
CA ARG A 12 8.73 5.84 -2.90
C ARG A 12 7.75 4.99 -2.11
N ILE A 13 6.46 5.05 -2.43
CA ILE A 13 5.44 4.16 -1.87
C ILE A 13 5.83 2.69 -2.09
N LEU A 14 6.19 2.33 -3.34
CA LEU A 14 6.58 0.97 -3.68
C LEU A 14 7.88 0.53 -2.98
N VAL A 15 8.85 1.44 -2.85
CA VAL A 15 10.11 1.20 -2.13
C VAL A 15 9.85 0.92 -0.65
N GLU A 16 8.99 1.70 -0.01
CA GLU A 16 8.62 1.53 1.39
C GLU A 16 7.84 0.23 1.60
N GLN A 17 6.92 -0.11 0.68
CA GLN A 17 6.16 -1.36 0.71
C GLN A 17 7.04 -2.62 0.68
N VAL A 18 8.20 -2.58 0.01
CA VAL A 18 9.15 -3.71 -0.06
C VAL A 18 10.26 -3.64 0.99
N GLY A 19 10.24 -2.65 1.89
CA GLY A 19 11.22 -2.51 2.97
C GLY A 19 12.55 -1.90 2.53
N GLY A 20 12.56 -1.10 1.46
CA GLY A 20 13.70 -0.26 1.10
C GLY A 20 14.26 -0.46 -0.31
N VAL A 21 15.21 0.41 -0.67
CA VAL A 21 15.75 0.55 -2.04
C VAL A 21 16.45 -0.73 -2.52
N SER A 22 17.11 -1.48 -1.64
CA SER A 22 17.80 -2.73 -1.99
C SER A 22 16.82 -3.81 -2.46
N ASN A 23 15.71 -4.00 -1.73
CA ASN A 23 14.67 -4.96 -2.10
C ASN A 23 13.94 -4.52 -3.36
N PHE A 24 13.69 -3.21 -3.49
CA PHE A 24 13.11 -2.63 -4.69
C PHE A 24 13.98 -2.89 -5.93
N ALA A 25 15.30 -2.67 -5.83
CA ALA A 25 16.27 -2.93 -6.91
C ALA A 25 16.25 -4.41 -7.36
N ASN A 26 16.23 -5.33 -6.39
CA ASN A 26 16.13 -6.76 -6.66
C ASN A 26 14.82 -7.10 -7.38
N LYS A 27 13.69 -6.51 -6.95
CA LYS A 27 12.37 -6.78 -7.51
C LYS A 27 12.22 -6.30 -8.96
N ILE A 28 12.80 -5.15 -9.30
CA ILE A 28 12.80 -4.63 -10.68
C ILE A 28 13.97 -5.17 -11.53
N ASN A 29 14.75 -6.11 -10.98
CA ASN A 29 15.93 -6.70 -11.61
C ASN A 29 16.93 -5.65 -12.13
N LYS A 30 17.23 -4.64 -11.31
CA LYS A 30 18.23 -3.60 -11.61
C LYS A 30 19.31 -3.53 -10.54
N GLY A 31 20.47 -2.98 -10.91
CA GLY A 31 21.53 -2.72 -9.95
C GLY A 31 21.09 -1.72 -8.87
N GLN A 32 21.49 -1.96 -7.63
CA GLN A 32 21.20 -1.07 -6.49
C GLN A 32 21.66 0.37 -6.76
N SER A 33 22.88 0.55 -7.30
CA SER A 33 23.41 1.88 -7.65
C SER A 33 22.55 2.61 -8.69
N GLN A 34 22.11 1.91 -9.74
CA GLN A 34 21.21 2.49 -10.76
C GLN A 34 19.87 2.89 -10.14
N THR A 35 19.34 2.04 -9.27
CA THR A 35 18.06 2.23 -8.60
C THR A 35 18.09 3.41 -7.63
N SER A 36 19.15 3.53 -6.83
CA SER A 36 19.35 4.65 -5.90
C SER A 36 19.38 6.01 -6.59
N GLN A 37 19.82 6.08 -7.86
CA GLN A 37 19.83 7.34 -8.62
C GLN A 37 18.43 7.92 -8.87
N PHE A 38 17.38 7.10 -8.90
CA PHE A 38 16.01 7.56 -9.19
C PHE A 38 14.98 7.22 -8.10
N ALA A 39 15.23 6.23 -7.23
CA ALA A 39 14.35 5.78 -6.16
C ALA A 39 14.93 5.99 -4.75
N GLY A 40 16.14 6.56 -4.65
CA GLY A 40 16.79 6.91 -3.38
C GLY A 40 16.10 8.06 -2.62
N THR A 41 16.61 8.36 -1.43
CA THR A 41 16.16 9.49 -0.61
C THR A 41 16.50 10.85 -1.23
N ALA A 42 17.53 10.91 -2.06
CA ALA A 42 17.91 12.08 -2.86
C ALA A 42 18.12 11.66 -4.32
N PRO A 43 17.05 11.55 -5.13
CA PRO A 43 17.16 11.14 -6.52
C PRO A 43 17.93 12.19 -7.33
N ILE A 44 18.96 11.77 -8.05
CA ILE A 44 19.75 12.62 -8.95
C ILE A 44 19.12 12.62 -10.36
N LYS A 45 18.39 11.55 -10.70
CA LYS A 45 17.74 11.37 -12.00
C LYS A 45 16.23 11.23 -11.84
N GLY A 46 15.48 11.83 -12.76
CA GLY A 46 14.05 11.61 -12.88
C GLY A 46 13.70 10.26 -13.50
N ILE A 47 12.47 9.80 -13.28
CA ILE A 47 11.96 8.54 -13.82
C ILE A 47 11.34 8.80 -15.20
N GLY A 48 12.03 8.33 -16.25
CA GLY A 48 11.54 8.37 -17.62
C GLY A 48 10.46 7.32 -17.90
N ASN A 49 9.79 7.44 -19.05
CA ASN A 49 8.65 6.56 -19.42
C ASN A 49 9.05 5.08 -19.41
N LYS A 50 10.22 4.73 -19.95
CA LYS A 50 10.69 3.34 -20.00
C LYS A 50 10.83 2.74 -18.59
N VAL A 51 11.50 3.46 -17.68
CA VAL A 51 11.70 2.99 -16.30
C VAL A 51 10.38 2.92 -15.55
N ALA A 52 9.46 3.87 -15.78
CA ALA A 52 8.13 3.80 -15.19
C ALA A 52 7.39 2.51 -15.58
N ARG A 53 7.39 2.13 -16.86
CA ARG A 53 6.73 0.89 -17.30
C ARG A 53 7.37 -0.36 -16.71
N GLU A 54 8.70 -0.40 -16.66
CA GLU A 54 9.42 -1.52 -16.05
C GLU A 54 9.08 -1.68 -14.55
N ILE A 55 8.91 -0.57 -13.82
CA ILE A 55 8.48 -0.62 -12.42
C ILE A 55 7.04 -1.11 -12.32
N GLU A 56 6.13 -0.60 -13.16
CA GLU A 56 4.73 -1.03 -13.17
C GLU A 56 4.60 -2.54 -13.42
N GLU A 57 5.32 -3.06 -14.41
CA GLU A 57 5.37 -4.49 -14.75
C GLU A 57 5.91 -5.33 -13.59
N ALA A 58 7.03 -4.92 -12.97
CA ALA A 58 7.63 -5.63 -11.85
C ALA A 58 6.73 -5.67 -10.59
N PHE A 59 5.82 -4.72 -10.46
CA PHE A 59 4.87 -4.63 -9.35
C PHE A 59 3.45 -5.08 -9.72
N GLY A 60 3.22 -5.53 -10.96
CA GLY A 60 1.91 -5.94 -11.44
C GLY A 60 0.87 -4.81 -11.43
N LYS A 61 1.32 -3.56 -11.59
CA LYS A 61 0.47 -2.37 -11.60
C LYS A 61 0.00 -2.06 -13.03
N PRO A 62 -1.18 -1.43 -13.20
CA PRO A 62 -1.66 -1.05 -14.51
C PRO A 62 -0.75 -0.01 -15.16
N HIS A 63 -0.74 0.01 -16.49
CA HIS A 63 -0.03 1.03 -17.26
C HIS A 63 -0.54 2.42 -16.88
N GLY A 64 0.37 3.33 -16.55
CA GLY A 64 0.02 4.69 -16.15
C GLY A 64 -0.13 4.86 -14.64
N TRP A 65 -0.02 3.80 -13.86
CA TRP A 65 -0.12 3.89 -12.40
C TRP A 65 0.90 4.85 -11.81
N LEU A 66 2.15 4.88 -12.29
CA LEU A 66 3.15 5.82 -11.81
C LEU A 66 2.92 7.27 -12.27
N ASP A 67 2.04 7.50 -13.26
CA ASP A 67 1.75 8.83 -13.81
C ASP A 67 0.61 9.55 -13.09
N VAL A 68 -0.16 8.84 -12.26
CA VAL A 68 -1.30 9.35 -11.49
C VAL A 68 -0.87 9.59 -10.05
N SER A 69 -1.23 10.71 -9.44
CA SER A 69 -0.88 10.98 -8.05
C SER A 69 -1.61 10.05 -7.09
N HIS A 70 -0.87 9.33 -6.23
CA HIS A 70 -1.41 8.50 -5.14
C HIS A 70 -1.06 9.08 -3.77
N GLU A 71 -1.14 10.41 -3.64
CA GLU A 71 -0.76 11.14 -2.42
C GLU A 71 -1.55 10.69 -1.17
N GLU A 72 -2.81 10.30 -1.36
CA GLU A 72 -3.66 9.72 -0.30
C GLU A 72 -3.08 8.40 0.25
N GLU A 73 -2.55 7.51 -0.60
CA GLU A 73 -1.90 6.26 -0.16
C GLU A 73 -0.63 6.55 0.66
N ARG A 74 0.07 7.65 0.35
CA ARG A 74 1.25 8.08 1.10
C ARG A 74 0.90 8.62 2.49
N GLU A 75 -0.21 9.34 2.62
CA GLU A 75 -0.68 9.83 3.92
C GLU A 75 -1.05 8.65 4.84
N VAL A 76 -1.72 7.63 4.32
CA VAL A 76 -2.04 6.41 5.07
C VAL A 76 -0.76 5.67 5.51
N LEU A 77 0.24 5.53 4.63
CA LEU A 77 1.50 4.85 4.95
C LEU A 77 2.41 5.66 5.91
N SER A 78 2.45 6.99 5.78
CA SER A 78 3.20 7.87 6.70
C SER A 78 2.50 7.97 8.06
N SER A 79 1.19 7.82 8.08
CA SER A 79 0.37 7.72 9.29
C SER A 79 0.48 6.36 9.98
N ASN A 80 1.26 5.39 9.47
CA ASN A 80 1.55 4.16 10.22
C ASN A 80 2.55 4.36 11.38
N ASN A 81 3.03 5.58 11.61
CA ASN A 81 3.52 6.02 12.92
C ASN A 81 2.38 6.35 13.92
N PHE A 82 1.11 6.14 13.56
CA PHE A 82 -0.06 6.18 14.45
C PHE A 82 -0.30 4.81 15.15
N LYS A 83 0.63 3.85 15.05
CA LYS A 83 0.58 2.66 15.92
C LYS A 83 0.63 3.00 17.41
N ASP A 84 1.09 4.19 17.77
CA ASP A 84 1.11 4.68 19.16
C ASP A 84 -0.15 5.49 19.57
N SER A 85 -1.18 5.61 18.71
CA SER A 85 -2.40 6.37 19.06
C SER A 85 -3.74 5.71 18.73
N PHE A 86 -3.78 4.52 18.11
CA PHE A 86 -5.02 3.75 17.94
C PHE A 86 -5.34 2.78 19.09
N SER A 87 -4.45 2.62 20.06
CA SER A 87 -4.70 1.92 21.30
C SER A 87 -5.44 2.83 22.28
N ASN A 88 -6.78 2.83 22.22
CA ASN A 88 -7.70 2.80 23.39
C ASN A 88 -9.14 3.29 23.14
N THR A 89 -9.57 3.68 21.92
CA THR A 89 -10.93 4.27 21.74
C THR A 89 -11.87 3.56 20.77
N HIS A 90 -11.42 2.59 19.98
CA HIS A 90 -12.26 1.95 18.95
C HIS A 90 -12.57 0.46 19.20
N GLU A 91 -12.15 -0.10 20.35
CA GLU A 91 -12.49 -1.49 20.73
C GLU A 91 -14.00 -1.70 20.81
N GLU A 92 -14.76 -0.74 21.33
CA GLU A 92 -16.22 -0.85 21.45
C GLU A 92 -16.94 -0.88 20.10
N GLU A 93 -16.47 -0.09 19.12
CA GLU A 93 -17.03 -0.09 17.77
C GLU A 93 -16.72 -1.39 17.04
N TYR A 94 -15.49 -1.90 17.21
CA TYR A 94 -15.07 -3.18 16.66
C TYR A 94 -15.84 -4.36 17.28
N LEU A 95 -16.02 -4.37 18.60
CA LEU A 95 -16.82 -5.37 19.31
C LEU A 95 -18.31 -5.28 18.92
N SER A 96 -18.84 -4.07 18.73
CA SER A 96 -20.20 -3.84 18.25
C SER A 96 -20.41 -4.40 16.83
N LEU A 97 -19.43 -4.21 15.94
CA LEU A 97 -19.45 -4.77 14.59
C LEU A 97 -19.44 -6.31 14.63
N ILE A 98 -18.56 -6.91 15.43
CA ILE A 98 -18.50 -8.38 15.60
C ILE A 98 -19.83 -8.94 16.12
N ARG A 99 -20.43 -8.30 17.14
CA ARG A 99 -21.73 -8.72 17.68
C ARG A 99 -22.84 -8.62 16.64
N THR A 100 -22.84 -7.56 15.84
CA THR A 100 -23.82 -7.34 14.77
C THR A 100 -23.68 -8.43 13.70
N LEU A 101 -22.46 -8.74 13.27
CA LEU A 101 -22.22 -9.79 12.27
C LEU A 101 -22.67 -11.18 12.76
N ASN A 102 -22.39 -11.55 14.01
CA ASN A 102 -22.81 -12.82 14.58
C ASN A 102 -24.36 -12.92 14.74
N SER A 103 -25.02 -11.80 15.01
CA SER A 103 -26.49 -11.73 15.04
C SER A 103 -27.09 -11.92 13.64
N LEU A 104 -26.47 -11.33 12.61
CA LEU A 104 -26.92 -11.48 11.22
C LEU A 104 -26.70 -12.90 10.68
N GLU A 105 -25.63 -13.58 11.11
CA GLU A 105 -25.37 -15.01 10.87
C GLU A 105 -26.48 -15.88 11.47
N SER A 106 -26.81 -15.66 12.75
CA SER A 106 -27.81 -16.44 13.47
C SER A 106 -29.23 -16.24 12.92
N ASN A 107 -29.51 -15.06 12.34
CA ASN A 107 -30.78 -14.73 11.70
C ASN A 107 -30.86 -15.16 10.23
N GLY A 108 -29.84 -15.83 9.68
CA GLY A 108 -29.82 -16.34 8.29
C GLY A 108 -29.81 -15.23 7.23
N LYS A 109 -29.52 -13.98 7.61
CA LYS A 109 -29.50 -12.83 6.68
C LYS A 109 -28.20 -12.72 5.89
N LEU A 110 -27.13 -13.36 6.37
CA LEU A 110 -25.83 -13.45 5.70
C LEU A 110 -25.48 -14.91 5.44
N THR A 111 -24.88 -15.18 4.28
CA THR A 111 -24.37 -16.51 3.94
C THR A 111 -23.06 -16.79 4.68
N SER A 112 -22.81 -18.06 5.03
CA SER A 112 -21.58 -18.51 5.72
C SER A 112 -20.30 -18.03 5.03
N ASP A 113 -20.35 -17.93 3.70
CA ASP A 113 -19.18 -17.62 2.88
C ASP A 113 -18.83 -16.13 2.94
N LEU A 114 -19.84 -15.25 3.02
CA LEU A 114 -19.65 -13.83 3.29
C LEU A 114 -19.12 -13.59 4.70
N ILE A 115 -19.59 -14.34 5.69
CA ILE A 115 -19.13 -14.24 7.08
C ILE A 115 -17.67 -14.68 7.20
N LYS A 116 -17.28 -15.77 6.53
CA LYS A 116 -15.88 -16.22 6.48
C LYS A 116 -14.99 -15.18 5.80
N ALA A 117 -15.43 -14.61 4.68
CA ALA A 117 -14.68 -13.57 3.99
C ALA A 117 -14.46 -12.33 4.88
N LEU A 118 -15.50 -11.88 5.58
CA LEU A 118 -15.41 -10.75 6.51
C LEU A 118 -14.50 -11.05 7.71
N LYS A 119 -14.60 -12.24 8.31
CA LYS A 119 -13.70 -12.67 9.41
C LYS A 119 -12.24 -12.71 8.97
N ILE A 120 -11.96 -13.15 7.75
CA ILE A 120 -10.60 -13.16 7.18
C ILE A 120 -10.07 -11.73 6.99
N ILE A 121 -10.86 -10.83 6.41
CA ILE A 121 -10.48 -9.42 6.20
C ILE A 121 -10.20 -8.75 7.55
N VAL A 122 -11.07 -8.96 8.54
CA VAL A 122 -10.91 -8.43 9.89
C VAL A 122 -9.65 -8.94 10.58
N ASN A 123 -9.30 -10.22 10.42
CA ASN A 123 -8.10 -10.82 11.03
C ASN A 123 -6.79 -10.49 10.28
N GLN A 124 -6.86 -9.82 9.12
CA GLN A 124 -5.69 -9.31 8.39
C GLN A 124 -5.36 -7.85 8.76
N ILE A 125 -6.26 -7.18 9.48
CA ILE A 125 -6.13 -5.77 9.90
C ILE A 125 -5.54 -5.66 11.33
N ASN A 126 -5.61 -6.73 12.13
CA ASN A 126 -4.92 -6.87 13.42
C ASN A 126 -3.52 -7.49 13.24
#